data_AF-A0A375GQR8-F1
#
_entry.id   AF-A0A375GQR8-F1
#
_cell.length_a   1.000
_cell.length_b   1.000
_cell.length_c   1.000
_cell.angle_alpha   90.00
_cell.angle_beta   90.00
_cell.angle_gamma   90.00
#
_symmetry.space_group_name_H-M   'P 1'
#
loop_
_entity.id
_entity.type
_entity.pdbx_description
1 polymer ?
#
loop_
_entity_poly.entity_id
_entity_poly.type
_entity_poly.pdbx_seq_one_letter_code
_entity_poly.pdbx_strand_id
1 'polypeptide(L)'
;MLANRTAPNADLQRLVDEGYEISLEGSHLIVHRVPYVKQSRTLGYGTMISTYAEHAGVPAILDHWVFFTGSIPYRDDGVSLESAMVANSTPQTVAGRTALCQLSYKPEPIGDMLSCYYNKLTHYIRKLGSYASAIDSTASARGRGSFTRRDTASVFHYPNWATARAGLEAYEAKLELKKVAIVGLGGTGAYILDGLAKTPVAEIHLFDGDIIEPHNAFRVPGALPIETVYGKHKKTDLLQQTFSQFRTGIVSHPEMVAEANLGQLHDCQFVFIAVDHGPSRGLIARYLANARIPFIDVGIGVDKKPDLLKLHGRARVTLVTPDTAYLVDSLPTADDSDEAVYGNIQLAELNSINANLALIRYKQHLQFFTDEISPNVINYKCSWNQCTHQ
;
A
#
# COMPACT_ATOMS: atom_id res chain seq x y z
N MET A 1 -17.09 -22.94 0.75
CA MET A 1 -17.89 -22.67 1.96
C MET A 1 -16.96 -22.11 3.03
N LEU A 2 -16.98 -20.80 3.24
CA LEU A 2 -16.24 -20.18 4.35
C LEU A 2 -17.04 -20.44 5.63
N ALA A 3 -16.49 -21.25 6.53
CA ALA A 3 -17.08 -21.48 7.85
C ALA A 3 -17.30 -20.13 8.55
N ASN A 4 -18.40 -19.99 9.29
CA ASN A 4 -18.70 -18.84 10.14
C ASN A 4 -17.49 -18.54 11.05
N ARG A 5 -16.69 -17.54 10.69
CA ARG A 5 -15.44 -17.13 11.35
C ARG A 5 -15.66 -16.30 12.63
N THR A 6 -16.82 -16.44 13.26
CA THR A 6 -17.22 -15.67 14.45
C THR A 6 -16.67 -16.26 15.76
N ALA A 7 -16.36 -17.56 15.80
CA ALA A 7 -15.76 -18.19 16.98
C ALA A 7 -14.22 -18.01 17.00
N PRO A 8 -13.61 -17.80 18.17
CA PRO A 8 -12.16 -17.78 18.30
C PRO A 8 -11.57 -19.18 18.03
N ASN A 9 -10.32 -19.22 17.52
CA ASN A 9 -9.56 -20.47 17.47
C ASN A 9 -9.15 -20.93 18.89
N ALA A 10 -8.55 -22.12 19.02
CA ALA A 10 -8.19 -22.70 20.31
C ALA A 10 -7.26 -21.82 21.17
N ASP A 11 -6.30 -21.11 20.56
CA ASP A 11 -5.38 -20.22 21.29
C ASP A 11 -6.13 -19.02 21.89
N LEU A 12 -7.00 -18.41 21.07
CA LEU A 12 -7.78 -17.24 21.45
C LEU A 12 -8.85 -17.64 22.47
N GLN A 13 -9.48 -18.80 22.31
CA GLN A 13 -10.43 -19.34 23.28
C GLN A 13 -9.76 -19.56 24.63
N ARG A 14 -8.54 -20.12 24.65
CA ARG A 14 -7.77 -20.29 25.90
C ARG A 14 -7.47 -18.96 26.59
N LEU A 15 -7.22 -17.88 25.84
CA LEU A 15 -7.07 -16.54 26.43
C LEU A 15 -8.39 -16.08 27.07
N VAL A 16 -9.52 -16.27 26.40
CA VAL A 16 -10.84 -15.91 26.94
C VAL A 16 -11.16 -16.71 28.20
N ASP A 17 -10.92 -18.02 28.19
CA ASP A 17 -11.19 -18.93 29.31
C ASP A 17 -10.35 -18.58 30.55
N GLU A 18 -9.15 -18.02 30.36
CA GLU A 18 -8.31 -17.50 31.44
C GLU A 18 -8.67 -16.06 31.88
N GLY A 19 -9.73 -15.48 31.32
CA GLY A 19 -10.27 -14.20 31.71
C GLY A 19 -9.73 -12.99 30.94
N TYR A 20 -8.93 -13.18 29.88
CA TYR A 20 -8.42 -12.06 29.09
C TYR A 20 -9.51 -11.46 28.20
N GLU A 21 -9.56 -10.13 28.17
CA GLU A 21 -10.39 -9.37 27.23
C GLU A 21 -9.62 -9.18 25.93
N ILE A 22 -10.08 -9.80 24.85
CA ILE A 22 -9.39 -9.77 23.55
C ILE A 22 -10.28 -9.31 22.40
N SER A 23 -9.66 -8.64 21.44
CA SER A 23 -10.29 -8.24 20.18
C SER A 23 -9.45 -8.68 18.99
N LEU A 24 -10.11 -9.15 17.93
CA LEU A 24 -9.50 -9.35 16.62
C LEU A 24 -10.03 -8.27 15.67
N GLU A 25 -9.19 -7.29 15.33
CA GLU A 25 -9.53 -6.16 14.47
C GLU A 25 -8.66 -6.19 13.20
N GLY A 26 -9.24 -6.61 12.07
CA GLY A 26 -8.48 -6.85 10.84
C GLY A 26 -7.35 -7.87 11.06
N SER A 27 -6.10 -7.43 10.84
CA SER A 27 -4.88 -8.23 11.04
C SER A 27 -4.23 -8.04 12.41
N HIS A 28 -4.99 -7.62 13.44
CA HIS A 28 -4.45 -7.39 14.79
C HIS A 28 -5.20 -8.17 15.87
N LEU A 29 -4.46 -8.93 16.67
CA LEU A 29 -4.92 -9.51 17.93
C LEU A 29 -4.55 -8.57 19.07
N ILE A 30 -5.57 -8.11 19.79
CA ILE A 30 -5.47 -7.08 20.80
C ILE A 30 -5.84 -7.68 22.15
N VAL A 31 -4.98 -7.49 23.17
CA VAL A 31 -5.27 -7.82 24.56
C VAL A 31 -5.41 -6.54 25.36
N HIS A 32 -6.57 -6.33 25.96
CA HIS A 32 -6.88 -5.12 26.71
C HIS A 32 -6.39 -5.22 28.16
N ARG A 33 -6.20 -4.05 28.79
CA ARG A 33 -5.94 -3.91 30.23
C ARG A 33 -4.74 -4.72 30.76
N VAL A 34 -3.62 -4.72 30.05
CA VAL A 34 -2.37 -5.31 30.54
C VAL A 34 -1.72 -4.38 31.59
N PRO A 35 -1.55 -4.83 32.85
CA PRO A 35 -0.95 -4.03 33.90
C PRO A 35 0.56 -3.89 33.70
N TYR A 36 1.11 -2.74 34.08
CA TYR A 36 2.55 -2.49 34.07
C TYR A 36 2.92 -1.42 35.11
N VAL A 37 4.21 -1.29 35.44
CA VAL A 37 4.71 -0.26 36.36
C VAL A 37 5.23 0.93 35.57
N LYS A 38 4.78 2.14 35.92
CA LYS A 38 5.26 3.41 35.33
C LYS A 38 6.54 3.89 36.02
N GLN A 39 7.22 4.88 35.43
CA GLN A 39 8.40 5.55 36.03
C GLN A 39 8.17 6.02 37.48
N SER A 40 6.96 6.49 37.78
CA SER A 40 6.55 6.92 39.12
C SER A 40 6.37 5.79 40.13
N ARG A 41 6.67 4.54 39.76
CA ARG A 41 6.41 3.33 40.56
C ARG A 41 4.94 3.19 40.96
N THR A 42 4.05 3.65 40.09
CA THR A 42 2.60 3.46 40.22
C THR A 42 2.09 2.56 39.10
N LEU A 43 0.96 1.91 39.35
CA LEU A 43 0.32 1.03 38.38
C LEU A 43 -0.20 1.82 37.17
N GLY A 44 -0.02 1.25 35.99
CA GLY A 44 -0.64 1.66 34.74
C GLY A 44 -1.27 0.46 34.04
N TYR A 45 -2.18 0.73 33.10
CA TYR A 45 -2.79 -0.28 32.25
C TYR A 45 -2.65 0.14 30.80
N GLY A 46 -2.08 -0.75 29.99
CA GLY A 46 -1.95 -0.58 28.55
C GLY A 46 -2.71 -1.64 27.78
N THR A 47 -2.76 -1.48 26.47
CA THR A 47 -3.27 -2.47 25.52
C THR A 47 -2.08 -3.04 24.75
N MET A 48 -2.06 -4.37 24.60
CA MET A 48 -1.06 -5.08 23.83
C MET A 48 -1.62 -5.48 22.48
N ILE A 49 -0.89 -5.20 21.40
CA ILE A 49 -1.34 -5.39 20.03
C ILE A 49 -0.30 -6.24 19.31
N SER A 50 -0.69 -7.41 18.82
CA SER A 50 0.14 -8.27 17.99
C SER A 50 -0.47 -8.38 16.60
N THR A 51 0.36 -8.45 15.57
CA THR A 51 -0.06 -8.91 14.24
C THR A 51 -0.73 -10.28 14.37
N TYR A 52 -1.91 -10.44 13.78
CA TYR A 52 -2.62 -11.69 13.66
C TYR A 52 -2.56 -12.19 12.21
N ALA A 53 -1.91 -13.32 12.01
CA ALA A 53 -1.84 -13.99 10.72
C ALA A 53 -2.44 -15.39 10.81
N GLU A 54 -3.08 -15.81 9.72
CA GLU A 54 -3.76 -17.09 9.62
C GLU A 54 -3.62 -17.63 8.20
N HIS A 55 -3.03 -18.82 8.07
CA HIS A 55 -2.94 -19.52 6.80
C HIS A 55 -3.96 -20.65 6.76
N ALA A 56 -4.95 -20.56 5.87
CA ALA A 56 -5.99 -21.57 5.69
C ALA A 56 -6.71 -22.01 6.99
N GLY A 57 -6.96 -21.07 7.92
CA GLY A 57 -7.59 -21.38 9.21
C GLY A 57 -6.61 -21.63 10.36
N VAL A 58 -5.31 -21.74 10.08
CA VAL A 58 -4.28 -22.05 11.07
C VAL A 58 -3.52 -20.78 11.46
N PRO A 59 -3.51 -20.38 12.75
CA PRO A 59 -2.76 -19.21 13.21
C PRO A 59 -1.25 -19.38 12.97
N ALA A 60 -0.59 -18.31 12.54
CA ALA A 60 0.84 -18.30 12.26
C ALA A 60 1.53 -17.12 12.95
N ILE A 61 2.49 -17.41 13.83
CA ILE A 61 3.29 -16.38 14.49
C ILE A 61 4.38 -15.88 13.53
N LEU A 62 4.24 -14.63 13.06
CA LEU A 62 5.19 -14.03 12.10
C LEU A 62 6.43 -13.42 12.77
N ASP A 63 6.33 -13.13 14.06
CA ASP A 63 7.34 -12.39 14.82
C ASP A 63 7.09 -12.52 16.34
N HIS A 64 8.07 -12.07 17.14
CA HIS A 64 7.97 -12.10 18.61
C HIS A 64 7.57 -10.76 19.24
N TRP A 65 7.47 -9.66 18.50
CA TRP A 65 7.22 -8.33 19.07
C TRP A 65 5.73 -8.00 19.18
N VAL A 66 5.42 -7.00 19.99
CA VAL A 66 4.06 -6.47 20.19
C VAL A 66 4.12 -4.95 20.30
N PHE A 67 3.09 -4.26 19.84
CA PHE A 67 2.90 -2.85 20.19
C PHE A 67 2.20 -2.74 21.54
N PHE A 68 2.52 -1.69 22.28
CA PHE A 68 2.00 -1.46 23.62
C PHE A 68 1.61 0.01 23.80
N THR A 69 0.40 0.27 24.29
CA THR A 69 -0.10 1.64 24.50
C THR A 69 0.34 2.25 25.83
N GLY A 70 0.91 1.45 26.73
CA GLY A 70 1.51 1.96 27.96
C GLY A 70 2.87 2.61 27.68
N SER A 71 3.26 3.54 28.55
CA SER A 71 4.60 4.13 28.56
C SER A 71 5.69 3.07 28.79
N ILE A 72 6.96 3.48 28.70
CA ILE A 72 8.11 2.64 29.05
C ILE A 72 7.85 1.95 30.40
N PRO A 73 7.89 0.61 30.46
CA PRO A 73 7.62 -0.14 31.68
C PRO A 73 8.84 -0.18 32.59
N TYR A 74 8.58 -0.27 33.89
CA TYR A 74 9.57 -0.34 34.95
C TYR A 74 9.40 -1.63 35.76
N ARG A 75 10.44 -1.96 36.52
CA ARG A 75 10.38 -2.94 37.60
C ARG A 75 9.80 -2.31 38.85
N ASP A 76 9.40 -3.16 39.80
CA ASP A 76 8.92 -2.78 41.12
C ASP A 76 9.98 -2.05 41.97
N ASP A 77 11.27 -2.35 41.73
CA ASP A 77 12.43 -1.67 42.34
C ASP A 77 12.79 -0.32 41.67
N GLY A 78 12.06 0.09 40.63
CA GLY A 78 12.28 1.35 39.91
C GLY A 78 13.29 1.28 38.77
N VAL A 79 13.85 0.11 38.46
CA VAL A 79 14.72 -0.06 37.29
C VAL A 79 13.89 -0.03 35.99
N SER A 80 14.29 0.80 35.03
CA SER A 80 13.65 0.86 33.70
C SER A 80 13.84 -0.46 32.94
N LEU A 81 12.80 -0.88 32.22
CA LEU A 81 12.86 -2.04 31.31
C LEU A 81 13.16 -1.63 29.86
N GLU A 82 13.45 -0.36 29.59
CA GLU A 82 13.70 0.16 28.23
C GLU A 82 14.73 -0.69 27.48
N SER A 83 15.97 -0.79 27.97
CA SER A 83 17.02 -1.59 27.33
C SER A 83 16.72 -3.09 27.28
N ALA A 84 15.83 -3.59 28.14
CA ALA A 84 15.54 -5.01 28.28
C ALA A 84 14.40 -5.49 27.37
N MET A 85 13.43 -4.62 27.05
CA MET A 85 12.24 -5.01 26.30
C MET A 85 11.72 -4.00 25.29
N VAL A 86 12.19 -2.74 25.28
CA VAL A 86 11.65 -1.72 24.36
C VAL A 86 12.54 -1.65 23.13
N ALA A 87 12.02 -2.06 21.98
CA ALA A 87 12.69 -1.94 20.70
C ALA A 87 12.56 -0.52 20.10
N ASN A 88 11.43 0.14 20.38
CA ASN A 88 11.15 1.51 19.95
C ASN A 88 10.16 2.17 20.92
N SER A 89 10.35 3.46 21.22
CA SER A 89 9.48 4.27 22.09
C SER A 89 8.89 5.49 21.38
N THR A 90 9.07 5.59 20.06
CA THR A 90 8.41 6.60 19.22
C THR A 90 6.92 6.29 19.13
N PRO A 91 6.01 7.23 19.43
CA PRO A 91 4.58 6.99 19.32
C PRO A 91 4.13 6.64 17.90
N GLN A 92 3.24 5.67 17.77
CA GLN A 92 2.71 5.18 16.48
C GLN A 92 1.21 4.93 16.57
N THR A 93 0.49 5.06 15.45
CA THR A 93 -0.93 4.67 15.38
C THR A 93 -1.03 3.25 14.83
N VAL A 94 -1.46 2.30 15.67
CA VAL A 94 -1.61 0.88 15.30
C VAL A 94 -3.00 0.43 15.71
N ALA A 95 -3.73 -0.22 14.80
CA ALA A 95 -5.12 -0.63 15.02
C ALA A 95 -6.00 0.50 15.62
N GLY A 96 -5.85 1.73 15.11
CA GLY A 96 -6.60 2.90 15.60
C GLY A 96 -6.25 3.37 17.02
N ARG A 97 -5.12 2.91 17.59
CA ARG A 97 -4.67 3.23 18.96
C ARG A 97 -3.27 3.82 18.93
N THR A 98 -2.97 4.74 19.85
CA THR A 98 -1.60 5.25 20.04
C THR A 98 -0.78 4.25 20.84
N ALA A 99 0.09 3.50 20.17
CA ALA A 99 1.13 2.71 20.79
C ALA A 99 2.29 3.63 21.17
N LEU A 100 2.74 3.57 22.43
CA LEU A 100 3.88 4.35 22.94
C LEU A 100 5.17 3.53 22.96
N CYS A 101 5.07 2.21 22.90
CA CYS A 101 6.20 1.31 22.89
C CYS A 101 5.99 0.17 21.89
N GLN A 102 7.09 -0.28 21.29
CA GLN A 102 7.23 -1.54 20.60
C GLN A 102 8.04 -2.46 21.53
N LEU A 103 7.41 -3.52 22.04
CA LEU A 103 8.05 -4.46 22.96
C LEU A 103 8.65 -5.64 22.20
N SER A 104 9.89 -5.97 22.52
CA SER A 104 10.66 -7.11 22.01
C SER A 104 11.39 -7.74 23.19
N TYR A 105 10.79 -8.76 23.79
CA TYR A 105 11.37 -9.51 24.90
C TYR A 105 11.33 -10.99 24.57
N LYS A 106 12.49 -11.55 24.21
CA LYS A 106 12.66 -12.94 23.84
C LYS A 106 13.43 -13.65 24.96
N PRO A 107 12.93 -14.76 25.53
CA PRO A 107 13.72 -15.57 26.44
C PRO A 107 14.85 -16.28 25.69
N GLU A 108 15.95 -16.53 26.37
CA GLU A 108 17.05 -17.37 25.87
C GLU A 108 17.24 -18.56 26.82
N PRO A 109 16.93 -19.80 26.39
CA PRO A 109 16.40 -20.18 25.06
C PRO A 109 14.94 -19.78 24.85
N ILE A 110 14.49 -19.70 23.58
CA ILE A 110 13.13 -19.22 23.23
C ILE A 110 11.99 -20.11 23.74
N GLY A 111 12.26 -21.41 23.91
CA GLY A 111 11.25 -22.38 24.33
C GLY A 111 10.05 -22.43 23.39
N ASP A 112 8.85 -22.45 23.97
CA ASP A 112 7.56 -22.52 23.27
C ASP A 112 6.89 -21.15 23.10
N MET A 113 7.59 -20.04 23.36
CA MET A 113 7.01 -18.68 23.31
C MET A 113 6.31 -18.39 21.98
N LEU A 114 6.89 -18.83 20.85
CA LEU A 114 6.34 -18.58 19.51
C LEU A 114 5.57 -19.78 18.93
N SER A 115 5.20 -20.76 19.74
CA SER A 115 4.42 -21.91 19.26
C SER A 115 2.97 -21.53 18.94
N CYS A 116 2.41 -20.55 19.66
CA CYS A 116 1.03 -20.11 19.48
C CYS A 116 0.79 -18.69 20.05
N TYR A 117 -0.34 -18.08 19.71
CA TYR A 117 -0.64 -16.70 20.15
C TYR A 117 -0.82 -16.59 21.66
N TYR A 118 -1.40 -17.62 22.28
CA TYR A 118 -1.54 -17.69 23.73
C TYR A 118 -0.17 -17.60 24.42
N ASN A 119 0.82 -18.39 23.98
CA ASN A 119 2.15 -18.41 24.57
C ASN A 119 2.87 -17.07 24.39
N LYS A 120 2.81 -16.49 23.18
CA LYS A 120 3.41 -15.19 22.87
C LYS A 120 2.85 -14.09 23.77
N LEU A 121 1.53 -13.94 23.83
CA LEU A 121 0.89 -12.85 24.56
C LEU A 121 1.02 -13.02 26.07
N THR A 122 0.80 -14.24 26.59
CA THR A 122 0.93 -14.49 28.03
C THR A 122 2.37 -14.36 28.51
N HIS A 123 3.39 -14.57 27.66
CA HIS A 123 4.78 -14.29 28.01
C HIS A 123 4.99 -12.83 28.42
N TYR A 124 4.56 -11.87 27.60
CA TYR A 124 4.67 -10.46 27.91
C TYR A 124 3.78 -10.06 29.10
N ILE A 125 2.53 -10.54 29.13
CA ILE A 125 1.59 -10.23 30.21
C ILE A 125 2.13 -10.70 31.56
N ARG A 126 2.69 -11.91 31.66
CA ARG A 126 3.29 -12.43 32.90
C ARG A 126 4.48 -11.58 33.34
N LYS A 127 5.34 -11.16 32.41
CA LYS A 127 6.52 -10.34 32.71
C LYS A 127 6.16 -8.96 33.25
N LEU A 128 5.22 -8.26 32.61
CA LEU A 128 4.76 -6.95 33.07
C LEU A 128 3.93 -7.09 34.35
N GLY A 129 3.05 -8.09 34.39
CA GLY A 129 2.18 -8.40 35.51
C GLY A 129 2.93 -8.74 36.79
N SER A 130 4.08 -9.44 36.73
CA SER A 130 4.85 -9.77 37.94
C SER A 130 5.35 -8.52 38.68
N TYR A 131 5.80 -7.50 37.95
CA TYR A 131 6.24 -6.24 38.54
C TYR A 131 5.05 -5.43 39.07
N ALA A 132 3.94 -5.43 38.34
CA ALA A 132 2.71 -4.79 38.79
C ALA A 132 2.16 -5.43 40.08
N SER A 133 2.15 -6.77 40.16
CA SER A 133 1.63 -7.51 41.33
C SER A 133 2.47 -7.33 42.59
N ALA A 134 3.76 -7.01 42.44
CA ALA A 134 4.64 -6.68 43.56
C ALA A 134 4.30 -5.32 44.18
N ILE A 135 3.65 -4.42 43.42
CA ILE A 135 3.17 -3.12 43.91
C ILE A 135 1.73 -3.24 44.43
N ASP A 136 0.87 -3.92 43.69
CA ASP A 136 -0.53 -4.13 44.03
C ASP A 136 -0.92 -5.57 43.69
N SER A 137 -1.18 -6.40 44.70
CA SER A 137 -1.49 -7.82 44.52
C SER A 137 -2.80 -8.08 43.76
N THR A 138 -3.64 -7.06 43.58
CA THR A 138 -4.87 -7.12 42.77
C THR A 138 -4.64 -6.79 41.28
N ALA A 139 -3.45 -6.31 40.91
CA ALA A 139 -3.12 -5.97 39.53
C ALA A 139 -3.14 -7.20 38.62
N SER A 140 -4.05 -7.21 37.65
CA SER A 140 -4.24 -8.33 36.72
C SER A 140 -4.71 -7.86 35.36
N ALA A 141 -4.29 -8.57 34.31
CA ALA A 141 -4.86 -8.47 32.96
C ALA A 141 -6.13 -9.32 32.79
N ARG A 142 -6.43 -10.18 33.76
CA ARG A 142 -7.58 -11.08 33.75
C ARG A 142 -8.79 -10.40 34.38
N GLY A 143 -9.95 -10.58 33.74
CA GLY A 143 -11.27 -10.17 34.21
C GLY A 143 -12.28 -11.29 33.93
N ARG A 144 -13.37 -10.97 33.24
CA ARG A 144 -14.42 -11.95 32.90
C ARG A 144 -14.12 -12.79 31.65
N GLY A 145 -13.12 -12.42 30.86
CA GLY A 145 -12.89 -12.98 29.53
C GLY A 145 -13.92 -12.45 28.54
N SER A 146 -13.48 -11.98 27.38
CA SER A 146 -14.39 -11.73 26.26
C SER A 146 -13.64 -11.73 24.94
N PHE A 147 -14.36 -12.07 23.87
CA PHE A 147 -13.84 -12.03 22.50
C PHE A 147 -14.76 -11.19 21.63
N THR A 148 -14.16 -10.24 20.93
CA THR A 148 -14.83 -9.45 19.90
C THR A 148 -14.07 -9.56 18.59
N ARG A 149 -14.79 -9.69 17.48
CA ARG A 149 -14.21 -9.68 16.15
C ARG A 149 -14.82 -8.54 15.35
N ARG A 150 -13.96 -7.72 14.74
CA ARG A 150 -14.34 -6.67 13.80
C ARG A 150 -13.58 -6.91 12.51
N ASP A 151 -14.30 -7.32 11.48
CA ASP A 151 -13.74 -7.38 10.14
C ASP A 151 -13.64 -5.96 9.57
N THR A 152 -12.50 -5.64 8.96
CA THR A 152 -12.25 -4.37 8.26
C THR A 152 -12.56 -4.57 6.78
N ALA A 153 -13.35 -3.67 6.20
CA ALA A 153 -13.58 -3.68 4.75
C ALA A 153 -12.24 -3.57 4.01
N SER A 154 -12.05 -4.39 3.00
CA SER A 154 -10.83 -4.44 2.20
C SER A 154 -11.20 -4.69 0.75
N VAL A 155 -10.53 -3.99 -0.17
CA VAL A 155 -10.63 -4.28 -1.60
C VAL A 155 -9.86 -5.55 -1.97
N PHE A 156 -8.85 -5.94 -1.18
CA PHE A 156 -8.01 -7.10 -1.41
C PHE A 156 -8.69 -8.39 -0.92
N HIS A 157 -8.50 -9.48 -1.67
CA HIS A 157 -9.06 -10.80 -1.32
C HIS A 157 -8.32 -11.48 -0.17
N TYR A 158 -7.15 -10.97 0.20
CA TYR A 158 -6.33 -11.49 1.29
C TYR A 158 -5.64 -10.35 2.05
N PRO A 159 -5.34 -10.55 3.35
CA PRO A 159 -4.72 -9.52 4.18
C PRO A 159 -3.26 -9.26 3.80
N ASN A 160 -2.83 -8.00 3.96
CA ASN A 160 -1.41 -7.63 3.90
C ASN A 160 -0.81 -7.63 5.31
N TRP A 161 -0.31 -8.78 5.76
CA TRP A 161 0.33 -8.90 7.07
C TRP A 161 1.65 -8.14 7.19
N ALA A 162 2.30 -7.80 6.08
CA ALA A 162 3.53 -7.02 6.13
C ALA A 162 3.25 -5.59 6.61
N THR A 163 2.16 -4.98 6.15
CA THR A 163 1.69 -3.67 6.62
C THR A 163 1.34 -3.71 8.10
N ALA A 164 0.57 -4.71 8.53
CA ALA A 164 0.18 -4.85 9.94
C ALA A 164 1.34 -5.13 10.88
N ARG A 165 2.25 -5.99 10.44
CA ARG A 165 3.49 -6.22 11.16
C ARG A 165 4.30 -4.93 11.30
N ALA A 166 4.37 -4.11 10.26
CA ALA A 166 5.13 -2.86 10.30
C ALA A 166 4.38 -1.68 10.97
N GLY A 167 3.10 -1.83 11.32
CA GLY A 167 2.27 -0.74 11.85
C GLY A 167 2.02 0.38 10.82
N LEU A 168 1.87 0.00 9.54
CA LEU A 168 1.79 0.95 8.42
C LEU A 168 0.35 1.32 8.01
N GLU A 169 -0.68 0.85 8.72
CA GLU A 169 -2.09 1.08 8.36
C GLU A 169 -2.45 2.56 8.24
N ALA A 170 -2.04 3.37 9.22
CA ALA A 170 -2.33 4.79 9.22
C ALA A 170 -1.66 5.53 8.04
N TYR A 171 -0.59 4.96 7.49
CA TYR A 171 0.08 5.47 6.30
C TYR A 171 -0.68 5.02 5.05
N GLU A 172 -1.01 3.73 4.93
CA GLU A 172 -1.81 3.22 3.80
C GLU A 172 -3.18 3.88 3.67
N ALA A 173 -3.82 4.27 4.78
CA ALA A 173 -5.08 4.99 4.78
C ALA A 173 -5.05 6.30 3.96
N LYS A 174 -3.87 6.93 3.81
CA LYS A 174 -3.70 8.12 2.95
C LYS A 174 -3.89 7.83 1.46
N LEU A 175 -3.80 6.55 1.07
CA LEU A 175 -3.95 6.09 -0.31
C LEU A 175 -5.39 5.65 -0.62
N GLU A 176 -6.31 5.76 0.33
CA GLU A 176 -7.72 5.42 0.15
C GLU A 176 -8.45 6.51 -0.65
N LEU A 177 -8.49 6.33 -1.98
CA LEU A 177 -9.37 7.09 -2.87
C LEU A 177 -10.53 6.24 -3.34
N LYS A 178 -11.70 6.84 -3.56
CA LYS A 178 -12.88 6.16 -4.11
C LYS A 178 -12.69 5.77 -5.57
N LYS A 179 -12.17 6.68 -6.41
CA LYS A 179 -12.06 6.46 -7.85
C LYS A 179 -10.79 7.07 -8.42
N VAL A 180 -9.99 6.25 -9.10
CA VAL A 180 -8.79 6.66 -9.85
C VAL A 180 -8.87 6.10 -11.25
N ALA A 181 -8.51 6.87 -12.27
CA ALA A 181 -8.49 6.40 -13.65
C ALA A 181 -7.07 6.31 -14.21
N ILE A 182 -6.87 5.36 -15.12
CA ILE A 182 -5.68 5.24 -15.98
C ILE A 182 -6.17 5.30 -17.43
N VAL A 183 -5.73 6.31 -18.16
CA VAL A 183 -6.03 6.49 -19.59
C VAL A 183 -4.82 6.12 -20.42
N GLY A 184 -4.93 5.02 -21.17
CA GLY A 184 -3.84 4.36 -21.87
C GLY A 184 -3.24 3.22 -21.03
N LEU A 185 -3.27 2.01 -21.58
CA LEU A 185 -2.74 0.76 -21.02
C LEU A 185 -1.70 0.13 -21.95
N GLY A 186 -0.89 0.98 -22.57
CA GLY A 186 0.36 0.56 -23.20
C GLY A 186 1.38 0.06 -22.17
N GLY A 187 2.67 0.29 -22.39
CA GLY A 187 3.69 -0.16 -21.44
C GLY A 187 3.59 0.54 -20.08
N THR A 188 3.69 1.87 -20.08
CA THR A 188 3.74 2.66 -18.84
C THR A 188 2.43 2.55 -18.06
N GLY A 189 1.28 2.67 -18.73
CA GLY A 189 -0.04 2.52 -18.09
C GLY A 189 -0.25 1.16 -17.43
N ALA A 190 0.21 0.07 -18.05
CA ALA A 190 0.13 -1.26 -17.45
C ALA A 190 1.03 -1.38 -16.20
N TYR A 191 2.23 -0.80 -16.20
CA TYR A 191 3.08 -0.75 -14.99
C TYR A 191 2.50 0.17 -13.90
N ILE A 192 1.80 1.26 -14.27
CA ILE A 192 1.06 2.09 -13.29
C ILE A 192 -0.03 1.24 -12.64
N LEU A 193 -0.82 0.50 -13.43
CA LEU A 193 -1.83 -0.41 -12.90
C LEU A 193 -1.22 -1.45 -11.96
N ASP A 194 -0.09 -2.04 -12.32
CA ASP A 194 0.58 -3.04 -11.47
C ASP A 194 0.89 -2.49 -10.07
N GLY A 195 1.39 -1.26 -9.97
CA GLY A 195 1.63 -0.63 -8.67
C GLY A 195 0.36 -0.12 -7.98
N LEU A 196 -0.57 0.49 -8.73
CA LEU A 196 -1.79 1.10 -8.19
C LEU A 196 -2.78 0.04 -7.68
N ALA A 197 -2.88 -1.11 -8.34
CA ALA A 197 -3.72 -2.23 -7.91
C ALA A 197 -3.34 -2.76 -6.51
N LYS A 198 -2.11 -2.51 -6.06
CA LYS A 198 -1.59 -2.87 -4.73
C LYS A 198 -1.88 -1.80 -3.66
N THR A 199 -2.74 -0.82 -3.95
CA THR A 199 -3.13 0.26 -3.03
C THR A 199 -4.63 0.17 -2.69
N PRO A 200 -5.09 0.74 -1.55
CA PRO A 200 -6.47 0.61 -1.07
C PRO A 200 -7.47 1.52 -1.80
N VAL A 201 -7.15 2.02 -3.00
CA VAL A 201 -8.11 2.73 -3.87
C VAL A 201 -9.33 1.83 -4.10
N ALA A 202 -10.56 2.32 -3.94
CA ALA A 202 -11.77 1.52 -4.06
C ALA A 202 -12.05 1.08 -5.50
N GLU A 203 -12.01 2.00 -6.46
CA GLU A 203 -12.21 1.73 -7.89
C GLU A 203 -11.04 2.25 -8.74
N ILE A 204 -10.49 1.38 -9.58
CA ILE A 204 -9.47 1.71 -10.58
C ILE A 204 -10.09 1.52 -11.97
N HIS A 205 -10.29 2.63 -12.69
CA HIS A 205 -10.92 2.66 -14.00
C HIS A 205 -9.85 2.62 -15.10
N LEU A 206 -10.00 1.68 -16.03
CA LEU A 206 -9.05 1.41 -17.10
C LEU A 206 -9.63 1.84 -18.44
N PHE A 207 -9.04 2.83 -19.11
CA PHE A 207 -9.48 3.29 -20.43
C PHE A 207 -8.41 3.01 -21.48
N ASP A 208 -8.71 2.14 -22.45
CA ASP A 208 -7.88 1.88 -23.62
C ASP A 208 -8.74 1.19 -24.71
N GLY A 209 -8.67 1.67 -25.95
CA GLY A 209 -9.46 1.12 -27.06
C GLY A 209 -8.81 -0.06 -27.78
N ASP A 210 -7.53 -0.36 -27.51
CA ASP A 210 -6.73 -1.31 -28.27
C ASP A 210 -6.93 -2.76 -27.79
N ILE A 211 -6.41 -3.67 -28.61
CA ILE A 211 -6.21 -5.08 -28.27
C ILE A 211 -4.77 -5.36 -27.86
N ILE A 212 -4.56 -6.51 -27.25
CA ILE A 212 -3.23 -7.07 -27.02
C ILE A 212 -2.66 -7.61 -28.34
N GLU A 213 -1.40 -7.28 -28.58
CA GLU A 213 -0.59 -7.73 -29.70
C GLU A 213 0.77 -8.27 -29.22
N PRO A 214 1.48 -9.09 -30.01
CA PRO A 214 2.75 -9.71 -29.60
C PRO A 214 3.79 -8.75 -29.05
N HIS A 215 3.92 -7.57 -29.66
CA HIS A 215 4.91 -6.58 -29.24
C HIS A 215 4.56 -5.95 -27.86
N ASN A 216 3.31 -6.05 -27.38
CA ASN A 216 2.94 -5.60 -26.03
C ASN A 216 3.56 -6.49 -24.94
N ALA A 217 3.66 -7.80 -25.16
CA ALA A 217 4.18 -8.75 -24.18
C ALA A 217 5.61 -8.44 -23.70
N PHE A 218 6.38 -7.69 -24.49
CA PHE A 218 7.75 -7.28 -24.16
C PHE A 218 7.85 -6.00 -23.32
N ARG A 219 6.73 -5.34 -23.02
CA ARG A 219 6.72 -4.04 -22.32
C ARG A 219 5.61 -3.85 -21.30
N VAL A 220 4.84 -4.90 -21.00
CA VAL A 220 3.84 -4.92 -19.94
C VAL A 220 4.33 -5.80 -18.77
N PRO A 221 3.84 -5.61 -17.54
CA PRO A 221 4.23 -6.44 -16.40
C PRO A 221 3.85 -7.92 -16.58
N GLY A 222 4.74 -8.80 -16.13
CA GLY A 222 4.50 -10.25 -16.12
C GLY A 222 4.59 -10.90 -17.50
N ALA A 223 4.44 -12.22 -17.53
CA ALA A 223 4.40 -13.00 -18.76
C ALA A 223 2.96 -13.11 -19.27
N LEU A 224 2.76 -12.96 -20.58
CA LEU A 224 1.50 -13.25 -21.24
C LEU A 224 1.58 -14.62 -21.94
N PRO A 225 0.66 -15.56 -21.66
CA PRO A 225 0.57 -16.81 -22.40
C PRO A 225 0.36 -16.58 -23.91
N ILE A 226 0.87 -17.48 -24.74
CA ILE A 226 0.81 -17.34 -26.20
C ILE A 226 -0.64 -17.23 -26.71
N GLU A 227 -1.55 -18.00 -26.12
CA GLU A 227 -2.98 -17.99 -26.40
C GLU A 227 -3.62 -16.64 -26.07
N THR A 228 -3.16 -15.96 -25.02
CA THR A 228 -3.63 -14.62 -24.65
C THR A 228 -3.14 -13.58 -25.66
N VAL A 229 -1.87 -13.66 -26.04
CA VAL A 229 -1.24 -12.72 -27.00
C VAL A 229 -1.93 -12.76 -28.36
N TYR A 230 -2.28 -13.95 -28.85
CA TYR A 230 -2.95 -14.12 -30.14
C TYR A 230 -4.50 -14.15 -30.06
N GLY A 231 -5.06 -14.06 -28.85
CA GLY A 231 -6.50 -14.13 -28.59
C GLY A 231 -7.28 -12.84 -28.89
N LYS A 232 -6.61 -11.75 -29.32
CA LYS A 232 -7.20 -10.43 -29.63
C LYS A 232 -8.05 -9.84 -28.49
N HIS A 233 -7.67 -10.11 -27.24
CA HIS A 233 -8.34 -9.54 -26.08
C HIS A 233 -8.15 -8.03 -26.03
N LYS A 234 -9.20 -7.29 -25.64
CA LYS A 234 -9.06 -5.88 -25.26
C LYS A 234 -8.10 -5.75 -24.08
N LYS A 235 -7.21 -4.75 -24.12
CA LYS A 235 -6.20 -4.56 -23.07
C LYS A 235 -6.86 -4.38 -21.69
N THR A 236 -7.91 -3.56 -21.64
CA THR A 236 -8.66 -3.25 -20.42
C THR A 236 -9.29 -4.50 -19.81
N ASP A 237 -9.96 -5.33 -20.62
CA ASP A 237 -10.64 -6.54 -20.17
C ASP A 237 -9.66 -7.58 -19.65
N LEU A 238 -8.54 -7.79 -20.36
CA LEU A 238 -7.50 -8.73 -19.92
C LEU A 238 -6.93 -8.30 -18.57
N LEU A 239 -6.52 -7.04 -18.45
CA LEU A 239 -5.93 -6.52 -17.22
C LEU A 239 -6.94 -6.50 -16.07
N GLN A 240 -8.21 -6.19 -16.35
CA GLN A 240 -9.29 -6.27 -15.38
C GLN A 240 -9.46 -7.70 -14.86
N GLN A 241 -9.48 -8.71 -15.74
CA GLN A 241 -9.53 -10.11 -15.34
C GLN A 241 -8.32 -10.52 -14.50
N THR A 242 -7.10 -10.09 -14.89
CA THR A 242 -5.87 -10.41 -14.16
C THR A 242 -5.88 -9.81 -12.75
N PHE A 243 -6.09 -8.50 -12.61
CA PHE A 243 -6.02 -7.82 -11.31
C PHE A 243 -7.25 -8.07 -10.43
N SER A 244 -8.37 -8.54 -11.01
CA SER A 244 -9.53 -8.99 -10.23
C SER A 244 -9.25 -10.24 -9.38
N GLN A 245 -8.19 -11.00 -9.68
CA GLN A 245 -7.73 -12.12 -8.86
C GLN A 245 -7.00 -11.65 -7.58
N PHE A 246 -6.56 -10.40 -7.55
CA PHE A 246 -5.87 -9.78 -6.41
C PHE A 246 -6.84 -8.97 -5.54
N ARG A 247 -7.77 -8.26 -6.18
CA ARG A 247 -8.68 -7.30 -5.53
C ARG A 247 -10.00 -7.15 -6.26
N THR A 248 -10.96 -6.49 -5.62
CA THR A 248 -12.18 -5.98 -6.24
C THR A 248 -11.98 -4.57 -6.82
N GLY A 249 -12.95 -4.08 -7.60
CA GLY A 249 -12.97 -2.68 -8.05
C GLY A 249 -12.00 -2.33 -9.18
N ILE A 250 -11.66 -3.28 -10.05
CA ILE A 250 -11.04 -2.96 -11.35
C ILE A 250 -12.14 -2.86 -12.39
N VAL A 251 -12.26 -1.72 -13.07
CA VAL A 251 -13.35 -1.43 -14.01
C VAL A 251 -12.79 -1.22 -15.41
N SER A 252 -13.25 -2.01 -16.38
CA SER A 252 -12.82 -1.95 -17.77
C SER A 252 -13.68 -0.99 -18.59
N HIS A 253 -13.04 -0.12 -19.37
CA HIS A 253 -13.63 0.73 -20.40
C HIS A 253 -12.87 0.51 -21.72
N PRO A 254 -13.30 -0.44 -22.57
CA PRO A 254 -12.58 -0.86 -23.78
C PRO A 254 -12.74 0.13 -24.96
N GLU A 255 -12.62 1.42 -24.65
CA GLU A 255 -12.81 2.54 -25.57
C GLU A 255 -11.71 3.59 -25.40
N MET A 256 -11.39 4.30 -26.48
CA MET A 256 -10.53 5.48 -26.40
C MET A 256 -11.28 6.62 -25.73
N VAL A 257 -10.59 7.41 -24.91
CA VAL A 257 -11.15 8.65 -24.39
C VAL A 257 -11.19 9.69 -25.51
N ALA A 258 -12.37 10.22 -25.75
CA ALA A 258 -12.70 11.22 -26.76
C ALA A 258 -13.70 12.23 -26.18
N GLU A 259 -13.98 13.31 -26.91
CA GLU A 259 -14.85 14.39 -26.43
C GLU A 259 -16.22 13.87 -25.95
N ALA A 260 -16.76 12.86 -26.62
CA ALA A 260 -18.06 12.26 -26.30
C ALA A 260 -18.12 11.53 -24.94
N ASN A 261 -16.98 11.08 -24.39
CA ASN A 261 -16.95 10.29 -23.15
C ASN A 261 -16.04 10.86 -22.03
N LEU A 262 -15.45 12.05 -22.21
CA LEU A 262 -14.66 12.74 -21.17
C LEU A 262 -15.40 12.86 -19.82
N GLY A 263 -16.73 13.00 -19.87
CA GLY A 263 -17.60 13.05 -18.70
C GLY A 263 -17.43 11.87 -17.74
N GLN A 264 -16.99 10.70 -18.23
CA GLN A 264 -16.74 9.53 -17.38
C GLN A 264 -15.58 9.74 -16.38
N LEU A 265 -14.69 10.71 -16.65
CA LEU A 265 -13.59 11.04 -15.75
C LEU A 265 -14.01 12.00 -14.63
N HIS A 266 -15.20 12.61 -14.69
CA HIS A 266 -15.63 13.69 -13.79
C HIS A 266 -15.57 13.32 -12.29
N ASP A 267 -15.94 12.08 -11.96
CA ASP A 267 -16.01 11.63 -10.56
C ASP A 267 -14.69 11.01 -10.07
N CYS A 268 -13.63 11.05 -10.89
CA CYS A 268 -12.31 10.58 -10.48
C CYS A 268 -11.67 11.57 -9.53
N GLN A 269 -11.06 11.07 -8.45
CA GLN A 269 -10.27 11.89 -7.53
C GLN A 269 -8.84 12.10 -8.03
N PHE A 270 -8.37 11.24 -8.93
CA PHE A 270 -7.06 11.36 -9.56
C PHE A 270 -7.06 10.63 -10.91
N VAL A 271 -6.27 11.10 -11.88
CA VAL A 271 -6.12 10.44 -13.19
C VAL A 271 -4.65 10.30 -13.58
N PHE A 272 -4.29 9.16 -14.17
CA PHE A 272 -3.02 8.98 -14.88
C PHE A 272 -3.27 9.03 -16.39
N ILE A 273 -2.57 9.93 -17.08
CA ILE A 273 -2.59 10.04 -18.55
C ILE A 273 -1.33 9.36 -19.08
N ALA A 274 -1.49 8.17 -19.67
CA ALA A 274 -0.43 7.34 -20.24
C ALA A 274 -0.70 7.00 -21.71
N VAL A 275 -1.20 7.98 -22.46
CA VAL A 275 -1.44 7.90 -23.90
C VAL A 275 -0.19 8.32 -24.68
N ASP A 276 -0.03 7.82 -25.89
CA ASP A 276 1.01 8.24 -26.84
C ASP A 276 0.51 9.35 -27.78
N HIS A 277 -0.75 9.30 -28.21
CA HIS A 277 -1.36 10.31 -29.08
C HIS A 277 -1.46 11.71 -28.43
N GLY A 278 -0.68 12.66 -28.94
CA GLY A 278 -0.57 14.03 -28.42
C GLY A 278 -1.89 14.82 -28.36
N PRO A 279 -2.70 14.86 -29.43
CA PRO A 279 -3.99 15.56 -29.40
C PRO A 279 -4.95 15.01 -28.32
N SER A 280 -5.00 13.68 -28.15
CA SER A 280 -5.77 13.06 -27.06
C SER A 280 -5.24 13.45 -25.69
N ARG A 281 -3.91 13.46 -25.50
CA ARG A 281 -3.28 13.94 -24.25
C ARG A 281 -3.76 15.35 -23.91
N GLY A 282 -3.72 16.26 -24.88
CA GLY A 282 -4.15 17.65 -24.68
C GLY A 282 -5.64 17.76 -24.36
N LEU A 283 -6.49 17.02 -25.07
CA LEU A 283 -7.94 16.99 -24.83
C LEU A 283 -8.26 16.58 -23.38
N ILE A 284 -7.68 15.46 -22.93
CA ILE A 284 -7.89 14.92 -21.59
C ILE A 284 -7.33 15.88 -20.52
N ALA A 285 -6.09 16.35 -20.69
CA ALA A 285 -5.43 17.21 -19.71
C ALA A 285 -6.18 18.53 -19.49
N ARG A 286 -6.66 19.18 -20.57
CA ARG A 286 -7.46 20.41 -20.48
C ARG A 286 -8.78 20.17 -19.76
N TYR A 287 -9.47 19.07 -20.07
CA TYR A 287 -10.71 18.72 -19.38
C TYR A 287 -10.50 18.53 -17.89
N LEU A 288 -9.49 17.75 -17.48
CA LEU A 288 -9.19 17.48 -16.07
C LEU A 288 -8.78 18.76 -15.32
N ALA A 289 -7.96 19.62 -15.93
CA ALA A 289 -7.58 20.89 -15.34
C ALA A 289 -8.80 21.82 -15.13
N ASN A 290 -9.69 21.92 -16.12
CA ASN A 290 -10.93 22.70 -16.00
C ASN A 290 -11.88 22.12 -14.93
N ALA A 291 -11.95 20.79 -14.83
CA ALA A 291 -12.71 20.08 -13.80
C ALA A 291 -12.01 20.08 -12.42
N ARG A 292 -10.80 20.67 -12.32
CA ARG A 292 -9.96 20.71 -11.10
C ARG A 292 -9.63 19.32 -10.54
N ILE A 293 -9.52 18.32 -11.42
CA ILE A 293 -9.14 16.96 -11.06
C ILE A 293 -7.61 16.86 -11.20
N PRO A 294 -6.88 16.54 -10.12
CA PRO A 294 -5.43 16.38 -10.20
C PRO A 294 -5.08 15.16 -11.05
N PHE A 295 -4.00 15.26 -11.82
CA PHE A 295 -3.55 14.18 -12.68
C PHE A 295 -2.04 14.16 -12.87
N ILE A 296 -1.53 13.00 -13.28
CA ILE A 296 -0.16 12.86 -13.76
C ILE A 296 -0.18 12.48 -15.23
N ASP A 297 0.49 13.29 -16.07
CA ASP A 297 0.88 12.89 -17.42
C ASP A 297 2.23 12.20 -17.39
N VAL A 298 2.37 11.13 -18.16
CA VAL A 298 3.62 10.40 -18.34
C VAL A 298 4.00 10.29 -19.80
N GLY A 299 5.30 10.30 -20.08
CA GLY A 299 5.82 10.06 -21.42
C GLY A 299 7.23 9.48 -21.41
N ILE A 300 7.52 8.62 -22.38
CA ILE A 300 8.89 8.14 -22.62
C ILE A 300 9.35 8.55 -24.02
N GLY A 301 10.65 8.72 -24.19
CA GLY A 301 11.28 8.93 -25.49
C GLY A 301 12.54 8.08 -25.60
N VAL A 302 12.75 7.47 -26.76
CA VAL A 302 13.93 6.64 -27.01
C VAL A 302 14.47 6.97 -28.39
N ASP A 303 15.67 7.54 -28.42
CA ASP A 303 16.33 7.94 -29.65
C ASP A 303 17.44 6.95 -29.99
N LYS A 304 17.48 6.45 -31.23
CA LYS A 304 18.62 5.64 -31.71
C LYS A 304 19.86 6.53 -31.84
N LYS A 305 21.04 5.97 -31.51
CA LYS A 305 22.36 6.52 -31.82
C LYS A 305 23.06 5.55 -32.78
N PRO A 306 22.76 5.62 -34.10
CA PRO A 306 23.18 4.61 -35.07
C PRO A 306 24.68 4.37 -35.09
N ASP A 307 25.48 5.44 -35.08
CA ASP A 307 26.95 5.38 -35.13
C ASP A 307 27.56 4.63 -33.94
N LEU A 308 26.85 4.57 -32.82
CA LEU A 308 27.29 3.92 -31.60
C LEU A 308 26.59 2.58 -31.34
N LEU A 309 25.58 2.22 -32.16
CA LEU A 309 24.65 1.12 -31.91
C LEU A 309 24.08 1.16 -30.48
N LYS A 310 23.67 2.35 -30.02
CA LYS A 310 23.13 2.59 -28.67
C LYS A 310 21.77 3.26 -28.73
N LEU A 311 21.05 3.20 -27.61
CA LEU A 311 19.79 3.92 -27.41
C LEU A 311 19.98 5.01 -26.37
N HIS A 312 19.27 6.12 -26.54
CA HIS A 312 19.18 7.21 -25.59
C HIS A 312 17.76 7.29 -25.05
N GLY A 313 17.56 6.82 -23.81
CA GLY A 313 16.25 6.76 -23.15
C GLY A 313 16.00 7.93 -22.20
N ARG A 314 14.76 8.42 -22.20
CA ARG A 314 14.24 9.48 -21.32
C ARG A 314 12.82 9.18 -20.88
N ALA A 315 12.48 9.58 -19.66
CA ALA A 315 11.14 9.50 -19.09
C ALA A 315 10.74 10.83 -18.47
N ARG A 316 9.46 11.21 -18.58
CA ARG A 316 8.86 12.42 -18.01
C ARG A 316 7.61 12.04 -17.22
N VAL A 317 7.51 12.62 -16.02
CA VAL A 317 6.31 12.64 -15.19
C VAL A 317 5.96 14.10 -14.94
N THR A 318 4.70 14.48 -15.15
CA THR A 318 4.19 15.84 -14.89
C THR A 318 2.95 15.76 -14.03
N LEU A 319 3.05 16.17 -12.76
CA LEU A 319 1.91 16.34 -11.87
C LEU A 319 1.27 17.70 -12.14
N VAL A 320 -0.02 17.67 -12.47
CA VAL A 320 -0.85 18.85 -12.60
C VAL A 320 -1.90 18.81 -11.49
N THR A 321 -1.92 19.86 -10.67
CA THR A 321 -2.93 20.11 -9.65
C THR A 321 -3.74 21.35 -10.05
N PRO A 322 -4.82 21.69 -9.33
CA PRO A 322 -5.54 22.94 -9.58
C PRO A 322 -4.64 24.20 -9.54
N ASP A 323 -3.56 24.17 -8.76
CA ASP A 323 -2.62 25.29 -8.62
C ASP A 323 -1.57 25.35 -9.74
N THR A 324 -1.36 24.23 -10.43
CA THR A 324 -0.36 24.10 -11.51
C THR A 324 -0.99 23.83 -12.87
N ALA A 325 -2.28 24.17 -13.03
CA ALA A 325 -3.04 23.98 -14.26
C ALA A 325 -2.38 24.62 -15.51
N TYR A 326 -1.58 25.68 -15.33
CA TYR A 326 -0.79 26.30 -16.42
C TYR A 326 0.22 25.34 -17.06
N LEU A 327 0.61 24.25 -16.38
CA LEU A 327 1.51 23.24 -16.94
C LEU A 327 0.87 22.42 -18.06
N VAL A 328 -0.46 22.44 -18.20
CA VAL A 328 -1.16 21.79 -19.32
C VAL A 328 -0.60 22.26 -20.67
N ASP A 329 -0.28 23.54 -20.78
CA ASP A 329 0.26 24.14 -22.01
C ASP A 329 1.69 23.70 -22.34
N SER A 330 2.40 23.09 -21.37
CA SER A 330 3.74 22.54 -21.55
C SER A 330 3.76 21.06 -21.96
N LEU A 331 2.60 20.39 -21.94
CA LEU A 331 2.51 18.99 -22.32
C LEU A 331 2.73 18.82 -23.84
N PRO A 332 3.34 17.71 -24.29
CA PRO A 332 3.50 17.43 -25.72
C PRO A 332 2.15 17.02 -26.32
N THR A 333 1.41 18.00 -26.82
CA THR A 333 0.08 17.78 -27.43
C THR A 333 0.10 17.84 -28.95
N ALA A 334 1.28 18.00 -29.57
CA ALA A 334 1.42 17.99 -31.01
C ALA A 334 1.01 16.62 -31.58
N ASP A 335 0.42 16.64 -32.77
CA ASP A 335 0.21 15.40 -33.52
C ASP A 335 1.57 14.83 -33.95
N ASP A 336 1.67 13.51 -33.94
CA ASP A 336 2.89 12.85 -34.36
C ASP A 336 3.01 12.96 -35.89
N SER A 337 4.17 13.36 -36.40
CA SER A 337 4.43 13.25 -37.84
C SER A 337 4.46 11.77 -38.26
N ASP A 338 4.19 11.45 -39.54
CA ASP A 338 4.27 10.08 -40.05
C ASP A 338 5.63 9.39 -39.74
N GLU A 339 6.72 10.18 -39.57
CA GLU A 339 8.04 9.70 -39.16
C GLU A 339 8.13 9.31 -37.66
N ALA A 340 7.36 9.95 -36.78
CA ALA A 340 7.35 9.67 -35.34
C ALA A 340 6.71 8.30 -35.00
N VAL A 341 5.78 7.82 -35.84
CA VAL A 341 5.15 6.49 -35.71
C VAL A 341 6.19 5.37 -35.84
N TYR A 342 7.21 5.53 -36.69
CA TYR A 342 8.31 4.56 -36.85
C TYR A 342 9.41 4.67 -35.76
N GLY A 343 9.32 5.67 -34.89
CA GLY A 343 10.28 5.98 -33.81
C GLY A 343 9.81 5.64 -32.39
N ASN A 344 8.60 5.12 -32.21
CA ASN A 344 8.01 4.83 -30.90
C ASN A 344 8.60 3.55 -30.25
N ILE A 345 9.91 3.56 -29.99
CA ILE A 345 10.61 2.45 -29.35
C ILE A 345 10.19 2.37 -27.89
N GLN A 346 9.72 1.20 -27.50
CA GLN A 346 9.21 0.93 -26.17
C GLN A 346 10.03 -0.18 -25.52
N LEU A 347 10.55 0.08 -24.32
CA LEU A 347 11.34 -0.86 -23.53
C LEU A 347 10.69 -1.06 -22.16
N ALA A 348 10.74 -2.28 -21.62
CA ALA A 348 10.13 -2.62 -20.34
C ALA A 348 10.68 -1.76 -19.20
N GLU A 349 12.00 -1.57 -19.14
CA GLU A 349 12.68 -0.84 -18.07
C GLU A 349 12.28 0.64 -18.07
N LEU A 350 12.18 1.25 -19.25
CA LEU A 350 11.83 2.67 -19.37
C LEU A 350 10.35 2.91 -19.08
N ASN A 351 9.47 1.99 -19.50
CA ASN A 351 8.05 2.02 -19.11
C ASN A 351 7.88 1.84 -17.60
N SER A 352 8.59 0.87 -17.02
CA SER A 352 8.54 0.57 -15.59
C SER A 352 9.09 1.72 -14.75
N ILE A 353 10.23 2.31 -15.10
CA ILE A 353 10.77 3.43 -14.32
C ILE A 353 9.87 4.66 -14.41
N ASN A 354 9.29 4.96 -15.57
CA ASN A 354 8.36 6.08 -15.73
C ASN A 354 7.10 5.88 -14.87
N ALA A 355 6.53 4.68 -14.90
CA ALA A 355 5.39 4.31 -14.06
C ALA A 355 5.71 4.41 -12.56
N ASN A 356 6.89 3.93 -12.14
CA ASN A 356 7.30 3.99 -10.74
C ASN A 356 7.54 5.43 -10.28
N LEU A 357 8.15 6.28 -11.11
CA LEU A 357 8.28 7.71 -10.81
C LEU A 357 6.91 8.38 -10.67
N ALA A 358 5.94 8.03 -11.54
CA ALA A 358 4.58 8.53 -11.45
C ALA A 358 3.86 8.06 -10.17
N LEU A 359 4.00 6.80 -9.80
CA LEU A 359 3.42 6.25 -8.57
C LEU A 359 4.04 6.84 -7.31
N ILE A 360 5.36 7.06 -7.29
CA ILE A 360 6.04 7.77 -6.19
C ILE A 360 5.49 9.19 -6.09
N ARG A 361 5.41 9.92 -7.21
CA ARG A 361 4.89 11.30 -7.22
C ARG A 361 3.44 11.38 -6.77
N TYR A 362 2.59 10.44 -7.21
CA TYR A 362 1.21 10.29 -6.76
C TYR A 362 1.13 10.05 -5.25
N LYS A 363 1.94 9.14 -4.71
CA LYS A 363 1.99 8.86 -3.27
C LYS A 363 2.54 10.03 -2.46
N GLN A 364 3.47 10.81 -3.01
CA GLN A 364 3.92 12.08 -2.43
C GLN A 364 2.80 13.13 -2.39
N HIS A 365 2.03 13.25 -3.48
CA HIS A 365 0.87 14.14 -3.52
C HIS A 365 -0.15 13.79 -2.42
N LEU A 366 -0.38 12.48 -2.19
CA LEU A 366 -1.23 11.98 -1.11
C LEU A 366 -0.57 11.96 0.28
N GLN A 367 0.62 12.55 0.45
CA GLN A 367 1.33 12.63 1.72
C GLN A 367 1.72 11.27 2.32
N PHE A 368 1.75 10.20 1.51
CA PHE A 368 2.24 8.88 1.93
C PHE A 368 3.77 8.88 2.03
N PHE A 369 4.44 9.45 1.02
CA PHE A 369 5.87 9.71 1.06
C PHE A 369 6.15 11.17 1.39
N THR A 370 7.33 11.45 1.95
CA THR A 370 7.83 12.81 2.09
C THR A 370 8.11 13.43 0.70
N ASP A 371 7.93 14.74 0.62
CA ASP A 371 8.09 15.49 -0.64
C ASP A 371 8.74 16.86 -0.36
N GLU A 372 10.01 16.85 0.02
CA GLU A 372 10.74 18.06 0.44
C GLU A 372 10.95 19.06 -0.70
N ILE A 373 11.07 18.56 -1.93
CA ILE A 373 11.28 19.38 -3.13
C ILE A 373 9.95 19.77 -3.78
N SER A 374 8.91 18.93 -3.65
CA SER A 374 7.59 19.16 -4.25
C SER A 374 7.63 19.45 -5.76
N PRO A 375 8.34 18.65 -6.58
CA PRO A 375 8.50 18.93 -7.99
C PRO A 375 7.18 18.74 -8.74
N ASN A 376 6.92 19.57 -9.75
CA ASN A 376 5.77 19.37 -10.63
C ASN A 376 6.16 18.52 -11.84
N VAL A 377 7.40 18.65 -12.31
CA VAL A 377 7.94 17.87 -13.41
C VAL A 377 9.15 17.08 -12.95
N ILE A 378 9.17 15.79 -13.23
CA ILE A 378 10.33 14.91 -13.04
C ILE A 378 10.76 14.42 -14.41
N ASN A 379 12.04 14.60 -14.74
CA ASN A 379 12.66 14.04 -15.93
C ASN A 379 13.77 13.08 -15.52
N TYR A 380 13.73 11.85 -16.04
CA TYR A 380 14.80 10.87 -15.90
C TYR A 380 15.52 10.67 -17.23
N LYS A 381 16.85 10.67 -17.19
CA LYS A 381 17.71 10.45 -18.36
C LYS A 381 18.66 9.28 -18.10
N CYS A 382 18.52 8.19 -18.87
CA CYS A 382 19.33 6.99 -18.70
C CYS A 382 20.84 7.26 -18.83
N SER A 383 21.23 8.12 -19.79
CA SER A 383 22.66 8.40 -20.05
C SER A 383 23.39 9.06 -18.88
N TRP A 384 22.65 9.69 -17.97
CA TRP A 384 23.21 10.39 -16.80
C TRP A 384 22.88 9.69 -15.49
N ASN A 385 22.02 8.66 -15.52
CA ASN A 385 21.42 8.05 -14.33
C ASN A 385 20.84 9.09 -13.36
N GLN A 386 20.25 10.16 -13.91
CA GLN A 386 19.87 11.34 -13.14
C GLN A 386 18.38 11.64 -13.28
N CYS A 387 17.73 11.92 -12.15
CA CYS A 387 16.43 12.57 -12.08
C CYS A 387 16.65 14.09 -11.90
N THR A 388 16.06 14.89 -12.77
CA THR A 388 16.00 16.35 -12.64
C THR A 388 14.56 16.78 -12.39
N HIS A 389 14.37 17.77 -11.53
CA HIS A 389 13.05 18.31 -11.20
C HIS A 389 12.89 19.75 -11.69
N GLN A 390 11.65 20.11 -12.01
CA GLN A 390 11.22 21.49 -12.29
C GLN A 390 9.91 21.81 -11.57
#